data_AF-A0A4Y9SL02-F1
#
_entry.id   AF-A0A4Y9SL02-F1
#
_cell.length_a   1.000
_cell.length_b   1.000
_cell.length_c   1.000
_cell.angle_alpha   90.00
_cell.angle_beta   90.00
_cell.angle_gamma   90.00
#
_symmetry.space_group_name_H-M   'P 1'
#
loop_
_entity.id
_entity.type
_entity.pdbx_description
1 polymer ?
#
loop_
_entity_poly.entity_id
_entity_poly.type
_entity_poly.pdbx_seq_one_letter_code
_entity_poly.pdbx_strand_id
1 'polypeptide(L)'
;MGAVTGILFIGIGNVMGKLRWNYTVGVRTPWTIANERVWDKTHRFTGRLWVAAGLLMLAAPWVPMLGSHQPAMIIAAAAICVIVPVVRSYLLWRVEARPAA
;
A
#
# COMPACT_ATOMS: atom_id res chain seq x y z
N MET A 1 -4.64 -2.69 21.09
CA MET A 1 -3.95 -1.78 20.13
C MET A 1 -3.99 -2.34 18.72
N GLY A 2 -3.41 -3.51 18.43
CA GLY A 2 -3.26 -4.03 17.05
C GLY A 2 -4.55 -4.19 16.22
N ALA A 3 -5.67 -4.59 16.84
CA ALA A 3 -6.94 -4.76 16.13
C ALA A 3 -7.53 -3.45 15.58
N VAL A 4 -7.45 -2.36 16.35
CA VAL A 4 -7.93 -1.03 15.94
C VAL A 4 -7.10 -0.50 14.77
N THR A 5 -5.77 -0.68 14.85
CA THR A 5 -4.85 -0.32 13.76
C THR A 5 -5.12 -1.14 12.50
N GLY A 6 -5.39 -2.44 12.63
CA GLY A 6 -5.72 -3.31 11.49
C GLY A 6 -6.98 -2.87 10.74
N ILE A 7 -8.04 -2.48 11.47
CA ILE A 7 -9.28 -1.94 10.87
C ILE A 7 -8.99 -0.64 10.12
N LEU A 8 -8.19 0.25 10.70
CA LEU A 8 -7.75 1.50 10.06
C LEU A 8 -7.01 1.24 8.74
N PHE A 9 -6.09 0.28 8.74
CA PHE A 9 -5.36 -0.13 7.53
C PHE A 9 -6.28 -0.72 6.46
N ILE A 10 -7.25 -1.55 6.84
CA ILE A 10 -8.24 -2.09 5.89
C ILE A 10 -9.08 -0.96 5.29
N GLY A 11 -9.56 -0.03 6.12
CA GLY A 11 -10.36 1.12 5.68
C GLY A 11 -9.60 1.98 4.68
N ILE A 12 -8.37 2.38 5.03
CA ILE A 12 -7.52 3.21 4.15
C ILE A 12 -7.16 2.43 2.87
N GLY A 13 -6.84 1.14 2.96
CA GLY A 13 -6.55 0.31 1.78
C GLY A 13 -7.72 0.22 0.80
N ASN A 14 -8.95 0.08 1.31
CA ASN A 14 -10.15 0.06 0.48
C ASN A 14 -10.38 1.39 -0.25
N VAL A 15 -10.11 2.52 0.42
CA VAL A 15 -10.18 3.85 -0.20
C VAL A 15 -9.05 4.06 -1.21
N MET A 16 -7.83 3.61 -0.88
CA MET A 16 -6.65 3.73 -1.74
C MET A 16 -6.84 3.05 -3.10
N GLY A 17 -7.52 1.91 -3.15
CA GLY A 17 -7.83 1.22 -4.41
C GLY A 17 -8.91 1.91 -5.26
N LYS A 18 -9.65 2.88 -4.70
CA LYS A 18 -10.73 3.64 -5.38
C LYS A 18 -10.34 5.09 -5.66
N LEU A 19 -9.13 5.50 -5.28
CA LEU A 19 -8.64 6.87 -5.47
C LEU A 19 -8.46 7.14 -6.96
N ARG A 20 -9.37 7.92 -7.53
CA ARG A 20 -9.22 8.46 -8.89
C ARG A 20 -7.99 9.36 -8.97
N TRP A 21 -7.45 9.50 -10.17
CA TRP A 21 -6.29 10.35 -10.44
C TRP A 21 -6.51 11.75 -9.88
N ASN A 22 -5.61 12.16 -8.98
CA ASN A 22 -5.69 13.44 -8.29
C ASN A 22 -4.27 13.90 -7.96
N TYR A 23 -4.10 15.22 -7.77
CA TYR A 23 -2.81 15.82 -7.47
C TYR A 23 -2.51 15.94 -5.96
N THR A 24 -3.49 15.63 -5.11
CA THR A 24 -3.47 15.95 -3.67
C THR A 24 -3.19 14.75 -2.76
N VAL A 25 -3.57 13.53 -3.15
CA VAL A 25 -3.60 12.34 -2.29
C VAL A 25 -3.14 11.09 -3.06
N GLY A 26 -2.08 10.43 -2.57
CA GLY A 26 -1.61 9.14 -3.13
C GLY A 26 -0.09 9.02 -3.23
N VAL A 27 0.37 8.02 -3.98
CA VAL A 27 1.80 7.82 -4.29
C VAL A 27 2.18 8.77 -5.43
N ARG A 28 2.64 9.97 -5.08
CA ARG A 28 3.00 11.04 -6.01
C ARG A 28 4.45 10.94 -6.43
N THR A 29 4.68 10.23 -7.52
CA THR A 29 5.98 10.25 -8.21
C THR A 29 5.83 11.00 -9.54
N PRO A 30 6.90 11.63 -10.08
CA PRO A 30 6.82 12.39 -11.32
C PRO A 30 6.16 11.60 -12.47
N TRP A 31 6.38 10.29 -12.50
CA TRP A 31 5.83 9.39 -13.50
C TRP A 31 4.40 8.89 -13.24
N THR A 32 3.92 8.81 -12.00
CA THR A 32 2.52 8.44 -11.72
C THR A 32 1.57 9.59 -12.03
N ILE A 33 2.04 10.83 -11.88
CA ILE A 33 1.27 12.02 -12.25
C ILE A 33 1.19 12.15 -13.78
N ALA A 34 2.24 11.75 -14.50
CA ALA A 34 2.31 11.82 -15.95
C ALA A 34 1.44 10.78 -16.69
N ASN A 35 1.02 9.70 -16.03
CA ASN A 35 0.28 8.62 -16.67
C ASN A 35 -0.80 8.03 -15.74
N GLU A 36 -2.08 8.28 -16.07
CA GLU A 36 -3.25 7.78 -15.33
C GLU A 36 -3.28 6.25 -15.23
N ARG A 37 -2.76 5.54 -16.24
CA ARG A 37 -2.71 4.07 -16.24
C ARG A 37 -1.72 3.54 -15.21
N VAL A 38 -0.60 4.23 -15.02
CA VAL A 38 0.41 3.93 -13.99
C VAL A 38 -0.15 4.28 -12.62
N TRP A 39 -0.87 5.39 -12.51
CA TRP A 39 -1.59 5.80 -11.29
C TRP A 39 -2.58 4.71 -10.83
N ASP A 40 -3.50 4.29 -11.68
CA ASP A 40 -4.58 3.35 -11.32
C ASP A 40 -4.03 1.96 -10.97
N LYS A 41 -3.09 1.44 -11.78
CA LYS A 41 -2.41 0.15 -11.49
C LYS A 41 -1.67 0.18 -10.16
N THR A 42 -1.06 1.31 -9.80
CA THR A 42 -0.30 1.46 -8.54
C THR A 42 -1.25 1.53 -7.36
N HIS A 43 -2.25 2.41 -7.40
CA HIS A 43 -3.21 2.64 -6.31
C HIS A 43 -4.08 1.42 -6.03
N ARG A 44 -4.54 0.72 -7.08
CA ARG A 44 -5.30 -0.52 -6.95
C ARG A 44 -4.48 -1.65 -6.29
N PHE A 45 -3.18 -1.69 -6.51
CA PHE A 45 -2.29 -2.63 -5.84
C PHE A 45 -1.97 -2.22 -4.41
N THR A 46 -1.65 -0.94 -4.19
CA THR A 46 -1.44 -0.38 -2.84
C THR A 46 -2.64 -0.66 -1.95
N GLY A 47 -3.87 -0.50 -2.47
CA GLY A 47 -5.09 -0.81 -1.73
C GLY A 47 -5.19 -2.28 -1.32
N ARG A 48 -4.92 -3.22 -2.23
CA ARG A 48 -4.90 -4.66 -1.91
C ARG A 48 -3.84 -4.99 -0.85
N LEU A 49 -2.66 -4.38 -0.96
CA LEU A 49 -1.56 -4.59 -0.03
C LEU A 49 -1.89 -4.07 1.38
N TRP A 50 -2.50 -2.88 1.46
CA TRP A 50 -2.97 -2.30 2.72
C TRP A 50 -4.07 -3.13 3.38
N VAL A 51 -5.04 -3.63 2.60
CA VAL A 51 -6.09 -4.52 3.11
C VAL A 51 -5.48 -5.82 3.63
N ALA A 52 -4.53 -6.43 2.90
CA ALA A 52 -3.85 -7.65 3.34
C ALA A 52 -3.05 -7.43 4.63
N ALA A 53 -2.32 -6.31 4.73
CA ALA A 53 -1.57 -5.95 5.94
C ALA A 53 -2.49 -5.73 7.14
N GLY A 54 -3.61 -5.03 6.95
CA GLY A 54 -4.59 -4.82 8.02
C GLY A 54 -5.30 -6.10 8.45
N LEU A 55 -5.52 -7.05 7.53
CA LEU A 55 -6.07 -8.37 7.86
C LEU A 55 -5.08 -9.20 8.69
N LEU A 56 -3.78 -9.17 8.36
CA LEU A 56 -2.73 -9.79 9.16
C LEU A 56 -2.65 -9.17 10.57
N MET A 57 -2.82 -7.86 10.69
CA MET A 57 -2.89 -7.18 11.99
C MET A 57 -4.12 -7.55 12.81
N LEU A 58 -5.26 -7.79 12.17
CA LEU A 58 -6.47 -8.27 12.84
C LEU A 58 -6.30 -9.71 13.35
N ALA A 59 -5.50 -10.53 12.67
CA ALA A 59 -5.20 -11.89 13.07
C ALA A 59 -4.12 -11.98 14.16
N ALA A 60 -3.23 -10.98 14.26
CA ALA A 60 -2.09 -10.98 15.20
C ALA A 60 -2.46 -11.16 16.69
N PRO A 61 -3.58 -10.64 17.24
CA PRO A 61 -3.99 -10.86 18.63
C PRO A 61 -4.34 -12.32 18.95
N TRP A 62 -4.69 -13.12 17.93
CA TRP A 62 -5.06 -14.54 18.10
C TRP A 62 -3.84 -15.45 18.23
N VAL A 63 -2.63 -14.91 18.08
CA VAL A 63 -1.37 -15.65 18.17
C VAL A 63 -0.58 -15.13 19.39
N PRO A 64 -0.59 -15.86 20.52
CA PRO A 64 0.02 -15.40 21.76
C PRO A 64 1.54 -15.13 21.64
N MET A 65 2.22 -15.85 20.74
CA MET A 65 3.66 -15.72 20.47
C MET A 65 4.04 -14.35 19.87
N LEU A 66 3.07 -13.60 19.33
CA LEU A 66 3.30 -12.29 18.70
C LEU A 66 3.02 -11.11 19.64
N GLY A 67 2.54 -11.35 20.87
CA GLY A 67 2.14 -10.30 21.82
C GLY A 67 3.21 -9.25 22.10
N SER A 68 4.46 -9.68 22.34
CA SER A 68 5.61 -8.81 22.61
C SER A 68 6.11 -8.03 21.39
N HIS A 69 5.82 -8.53 20.17
CA HIS A 69 6.33 -8.00 18.91
C HIS A 69 5.29 -7.21 18.10
N GLN A 70 4.08 -7.03 18.62
CA GLN A 70 3.00 -6.27 17.95
C GLN A 70 3.43 -4.87 17.47
N PRO A 71 4.18 -4.05 18.23
CA PRO A 71 4.59 -2.72 17.76
C PRO A 71 5.54 -2.80 16.55
N ALA A 72 6.49 -3.73 16.59
CA ALA A 72 7.46 -3.93 15.52
C ALA A 72 6.77 -4.41 14.22
N MET A 73 5.78 -5.30 14.34
CA MET A 73 4.96 -5.73 13.19
C MET A 73 4.19 -4.56 12.56
N ILE A 74 3.68 -3.64 13.38
CA ILE A 74 2.96 -2.46 12.90
C ILE A 74 3.87 -1.56 12.08
N ILE A 75 5.05 -1.27 12.60
CA ILE A 75 6.05 -0.44 11.93
C ILE A 75 6.51 -1.12 10.63
N ALA A 76 6.80 -2.43 10.67
CA ALA A 76 7.22 -3.18 9.50
C ALA A 76 6.13 -3.20 8.40
N ALA A 77 4.88 -3.48 8.77
CA ALA A 77 3.76 -3.47 7.84
C ALA A 77 3.52 -2.09 7.23
N ALA A 78 3.60 -1.02 8.03
CA ALA A 78 3.51 0.35 7.54
C ALA A 78 4.64 0.68 6.56
N ALA A 79 5.88 0.30 6.88
CA ALA A 79 7.04 0.51 6.00
C ALA A 79 6.87 -0.24 4.66
N ILE A 80 6.46 -1.51 4.69
CA ILE A 80 6.17 -2.30 3.49
C ILE A 80 5.06 -1.64 2.66
N CYS A 81 4.02 -1.16 3.32
CA CYS A 81 2.88 -0.49 2.69
C CYS A 81 3.22 0.85 2.03
N VAL A 82 4.39 1.43 2.32
CA VAL A 82 4.90 2.64 1.68
C VAL A 82 5.97 2.30 0.65
N ILE A 83 6.94 1.46 1.01
CA ILE A 83 8.11 1.15 0.18
C ILE A 83 7.69 0.34 -1.06
N VAL A 84 6.86 -0.70 -0.88
CA VAL A 84 6.50 -1.59 -2.00
C VAL A 84 5.75 -0.85 -3.10
N PRO A 85 4.73 -0.01 -2.83
CA PRO A 85 4.10 0.80 -3.87
C PRO A 85 5.05 1.75 -4.58
N VAL A 86 6.00 2.37 -3.86
CA VAL A 86 6.97 3.29 -4.45
C VAL A 86 7.91 2.55 -5.41
N VAL A 87 8.45 1.41 -4.98
CA VAL A 87 9.31 0.57 -5.84
C VAL A 87 8.54 0.07 -7.05
N ARG A 88 7.31 -0.40 -6.85
CA ARG A 88 6.47 -0.89 -7.93
C ARG A 88 6.08 0.21 -8.91
N SER A 89 5.81 1.42 -8.40
CA SER A 89 5.57 2.62 -9.20
C SER A 89 6.76 2.91 -10.11
N TYR A 90 7.99 2.83 -9.58
CA TYR A 90 9.21 2.99 -10.37
C TYR A 90 9.42 1.89 -11.42
N LEU A 91 9.20 0.62 -11.06
CA LEU A 91 9.29 -0.50 -12.00
C LEU A 91 8.27 -0.38 -13.15
N LEU A 92 7.03 -0.02 -12.81
CA LEU A 92 5.96 0.14 -13.79
C LEU A 92 6.27 1.28 -14.77
N TRP A 93 6.76 2.41 -14.26
CA TRP A 93 7.28 3.48 -15.13
C TRP A 93 8.40 3.01 -16.03
N ARG A 94 9.39 2.26 -15.52
CA ARG A 94 10.51 1.76 -16.35
C ARG A 94 10.05 0.83 -17.48
N VAL A 95 8.96 0.09 -17.26
CA VAL A 95 8.37 -0.80 -18.28
C VAL A 95 7.59 0.02 -19.30
N GLU A 96 6.74 0.95 -18.87
CA GLU A 96 5.96 1.81 -19.78
C GLU A 96 6.80 2.92 -20.45
N ALA A 97 7.97 3.29 -19.92
CA ALA A 97 8.88 4.31 -20.47
C ALA A 97 9.91 3.74 -21.47
N ARG A 98 9.99 2.41 -21.64
CA ARG A 98 10.66 1.85 -22.83
C ARG A 98 9.66 1.95 -23.98
N PRO A 99 9.91 2.78 -25.01
CA PRO A 99 9.17 2.65 -26.26
C PRO A 99 9.39 1.21 -26.73
N ALA A 100 8.33 0.52 -27.12
CA ALA A 100 8.47 -0.75 -27.83
C ALA A 100 9.42 -0.49 -29.02
N ALA A 101 10.60 -1.11 -28.96
CA ALA A 101 11.58 -1.08 -30.03
C ALA A 101 11.06 -1.87 -31.24
#